data_AF-A0A3C1B7J4-F1
#
_entry.id   AF-A0A3C1B7J4-F1
#
_cell.length_a   1.000
_cell.length_b   1.000
_cell.length_c   1.000
_cell.angle_alpha   90.00
_cell.angle_beta   90.00
_cell.angle_gamma   90.00
#
_symmetry.space_group_name_H-M   'P 1'
#
loop_
_entity.id
_entity.type
_entity.pdbx_description
1 polymer ?
#
loop_
_entity_poly.entity_id
_entity_poly.type
_entity_poly.pdbx_seq_one_letter_code
_entity_poly.pdbx_strand_id
1 'polypeptide(L)'
;MSSERLIYLPLGGAGEIGMNAYVYGYGREGAERLIVVDLGVSFPDMDGTPGVDLILPDITWLIAQKHRIEAIFITHAHEDHVGALGHLWGDLGAPVYARRFTANIAQRKMVERGHP
;
A
#
# COMPACT_ATOMS: atom_id res chain seq x y z
N MET A 1 -26.87 -17.40 -7.70
CA MET A 1 -25.82 -16.35 -7.85
C MET A 1 -24.65 -16.77 -7.00
N SER A 2 -23.41 -16.47 -7.42
CA SER A 2 -22.22 -16.80 -6.62
C SER A 2 -22.28 -16.11 -5.25
N SER A 3 -21.86 -16.80 -4.19
CA SER A 3 -21.70 -16.23 -2.84
C SER A 3 -20.37 -15.47 -2.67
N GLU A 4 -19.53 -15.46 -3.70
CA GLU A 4 -18.24 -14.79 -3.71
C GLU A 4 -18.41 -13.31 -4.08
N ARG A 5 -17.68 -12.42 -3.40
CA ARG A 5 -17.63 -10.98 -3.71
C ARG A 5 -16.27 -10.56 -4.24
N LEU A 6 -16.29 -9.54 -5.10
CA LEU A 6 -15.12 -8.81 -5.54
C LEU A 6 -15.07 -7.49 -4.75
N ILE A 7 -13.92 -7.20 -4.15
CA ILE A 7 -13.64 -5.95 -3.44
C ILE A 7 -12.70 -5.13 -4.31
N TYR A 8 -13.05 -3.86 -4.50
CA TYR A 8 -12.13 -2.79 -4.86
C TYR A 8 -12.27 -1.70 -3.82
N LEU A 9 -11.18 -1.40 -3.11
CA LEU A 9 -11.15 -0.42 -2.04
C LEU A 9 -9.92 0.47 -2.23
N PRO A 10 -10.09 1.71 -2.74
CA PRO A 10 -9.01 2.69 -2.78
C PRO A 10 -8.80 3.29 -1.39
N LEU A 11 -7.65 3.02 -0.78
CA LEU A 11 -7.23 3.65 0.49
C LEU A 11 -6.42 4.93 0.26
N GLY A 12 -5.96 5.15 -0.97
CA GLY A 12 -5.26 6.35 -1.40
C GLY A 12 -5.13 6.41 -2.92
N GLY A 13 -4.98 7.60 -3.47
CA GLY A 13 -4.81 7.88 -4.90
C GLY A 13 -6.11 8.05 -5.70
N ALA A 14 -7.27 7.71 -5.14
CA ALA A 14 -8.56 7.94 -5.78
C ALA A 14 -9.09 9.35 -5.47
N GLY A 15 -9.19 10.20 -6.49
CA GLY A 15 -9.66 11.58 -6.34
C GLY A 15 -8.56 12.57 -5.92
N GLU A 16 -7.30 12.13 -5.94
CA GLU A 16 -6.12 12.91 -5.55
C GLU A 16 -4.89 12.49 -6.38
N ILE A 17 -3.79 13.22 -6.21
CA ILE A 17 -2.49 12.86 -6.80
C ILE A 17 -1.57 12.39 -5.67
N GLY A 18 -1.08 11.17 -5.78
CA GLY A 18 -0.16 10.57 -4.82
C GLY A 18 -0.81 9.56 -3.87
N MET A 19 -0.03 9.07 -2.92
CA MET A 19 -0.44 8.10 -1.88
C MET A 19 -1.12 6.81 -2.39
N ASN A 20 -0.82 6.37 -3.62
CA ASN A 20 -1.51 5.23 -4.23
C ASN A 20 -1.46 3.99 -3.32
N ALA A 21 -2.64 3.49 -2.97
CA ALA A 21 -2.83 2.28 -2.18
C ALA A 21 -4.20 1.67 -2.50
N TYR A 22 -4.21 0.63 -3.34
CA TYR A 22 -5.43 0.00 -3.81
C TYR A 22 -5.54 -1.43 -3.30
N VAL A 23 -6.69 -1.77 -2.73
CA VAL A 23 -6.96 -3.13 -2.27
C VAL A 23 -7.91 -3.81 -3.24
N TYR A 24 -7.51 -4.99 -3.69
CA TYR A 24 -8.38 -5.91 -4.42
C TYR A 24 -8.60 -7.15 -3.57
N GLY A 25 -9.85 -7.62 -3.51
CA GLY A 25 -10.20 -8.81 -2.75
C GLY A 25 -11.16 -9.71 -3.50
N TYR A 26 -11.01 -11.02 -3.31
CA TYR A 26 -11.96 -11.99 -3.87
C TYR A 26 -12.20 -13.13 -2.88
N GLY A 27 -13.47 -13.47 -2.65
CA GLY A 27 -13.86 -14.59 -1.81
C GLY A 27 -15.24 -14.43 -1.19
N ARG A 28 -15.62 -15.37 -0.32
CA ARG A 28 -16.83 -15.27 0.51
C ARG A 28 -16.70 -14.14 1.52
N GLU A 29 -17.84 -13.58 1.90
CA GLU A 29 -17.91 -12.54 2.92
C GLU A 29 -17.12 -12.92 4.19
N GLY A 30 -16.13 -12.10 4.52
CA GLY A 30 -15.26 -12.27 5.69
C GLY A 30 -14.06 -13.20 5.49
N ALA A 31 -13.97 -13.85 4.32
CA ALA A 31 -12.90 -14.78 3.97
C ALA A 31 -12.23 -14.43 2.63
N GLU A 32 -12.34 -13.17 2.19
CA GLU A 32 -11.69 -12.73 0.94
C GLU A 32 -10.18 -12.77 1.09
N ARG A 33 -9.52 -13.27 0.04
CA ARG A 33 -8.07 -13.14 -0.14
C ARG A 33 -7.81 -11.74 -0.67
N LEU A 34 -6.87 -11.02 -0.07
CA LEU A 34 -6.59 -9.64 -0.39
C LEU A 34 -5.22 -9.51 -1.05
N ILE A 35 -5.14 -8.66 -2.06
CA ILE A 35 -3.88 -8.12 -2.57
C ILE A 35 -3.90 -6.61 -2.42
N VAL A 36 -2.72 -6.04 -2.17
CA VAL A 36 -2.51 -4.59 -2.16
C VAL A 36 -1.71 -4.24 -3.40
N VAL A 37 -2.12 -3.20 -4.11
CA VAL A 37 -1.40 -2.64 -5.25
C VAL A 37 -0.94 -1.24 -4.86
N ASP A 38 0.37 -1.10 -4.81
CA ASP A 38 1.12 0.09 -4.39
C ASP A 38 0.92 0.48 -2.91
N LEU A 39 1.93 1.16 -2.39
CA LEU A 39 1.96 1.82 -1.08
C LEU A 39 2.79 3.10 -1.22
N GLY A 40 2.13 4.15 -1.71
CA GLY A 40 2.73 5.43 -2.02
C GLY A 40 2.66 6.48 -0.92
N VAL A 41 3.41 7.57 -1.11
CA VAL A 41 3.27 8.81 -0.33
C VAL A 41 2.65 9.92 -1.18
N SER A 42 2.08 10.93 -0.52
CA SER A 42 1.88 12.25 -1.10
C SER A 42 2.80 13.26 -0.44
N PHE A 43 3.17 14.30 -1.19
CA PHE A 43 3.92 15.42 -0.67
C PHE A 43 2.96 16.55 -0.27
N PRO A 44 3.17 17.15 0.92
CA PRO A 44 2.38 18.28 1.37
C PRO A 44 2.69 19.54 0.56
N ASP A 45 1.76 20.49 0.55
CA ASP A 45 2.02 21.86 0.13
C ASP A 45 2.22 22.78 1.34
N MET A 46 2.84 23.94 1.09
CA MET A 46 3.16 24.92 2.14
C MET A 46 1.91 25.59 2.72
N ASP A 47 0.82 25.65 1.96
CA ASP A 47 -0.39 26.38 2.33
C ASP A 47 -1.36 25.52 3.16
N GLY A 48 -1.47 24.22 2.87
CA GLY A 48 -2.40 23.30 3.54
C GLY A 48 -1.78 22.54 4.71
N THR A 49 -0.48 22.26 4.67
CA THR A 49 0.18 21.34 5.63
C THR A 49 1.62 21.77 5.96
N PRO A 50 1.82 22.96 6.55
CA PRO A 50 3.16 23.48 6.84
C PRO A 50 3.91 22.59 7.85
N GLY A 51 5.15 22.22 7.52
CA GLY A 51 6.04 21.44 8.39
C GLY A 51 5.83 19.92 8.35
N VAL A 52 4.91 19.43 7.51
CA VAL A 52 4.78 18.00 7.21
C VAL A 52 5.82 17.62 6.15
N ASP A 53 6.45 16.45 6.28
CA ASP A 53 7.39 15.93 5.25
C ASP A 53 6.68 15.03 4.23
N LEU A 54 5.82 14.13 4.72
CA LEU A 54 5.13 13.10 3.94
C LEU A 54 3.72 12.87 4.46
N ILE A 55 2.80 12.57 3.55
CA ILE A 55 1.44 12.12 3.85
C ILE A 55 1.32 10.66 3.39
N LEU A 56 0.77 9.79 4.25
CA LEU A 56 0.61 8.36 4.01
C LEU A 56 -0.87 7.98 3.94
N PRO A 57 -1.25 6.91 3.20
CA PRO A 57 -2.61 6.40 3.20
C PRO A 57 -2.99 5.82 4.57
N ASP A 58 -4.25 5.96 4.97
CA ASP A 58 -4.78 5.31 6.17
C ASP A 58 -5.02 3.82 5.91
N ILE A 59 -4.19 2.98 6.52
CA ILE A 59 -4.27 1.52 6.39
C ILE A 59 -4.96 0.83 7.57
N THR A 60 -5.65 1.57 8.45
CA THR A 60 -6.31 1.00 9.66
C THR A 60 -7.18 -0.21 9.33
N TRP A 61 -7.94 -0.13 8.23
CA TRP A 61 -8.76 -1.25 7.77
C TRP A 61 -7.91 -2.47 7.35
N LEU A 62 -6.82 -2.26 6.61
CA LEU A 62 -5.92 -3.34 6.17
C LEU A 62 -5.24 -4.02 7.36
N ILE A 63 -4.84 -3.28 8.39
CA ILE A 63 -4.22 -3.84 9.60
C ILE A 63 -5.16 -4.87 10.25
N ALA A 64 -6.45 -4.54 10.37
CA ALA A 64 -7.47 -5.46 10.89
C ALA A 64 -7.63 -6.72 10.01
N GLN A 65 -7.30 -6.63 8.72
CA GLN A 65 -7.42 -7.72 7.75
C GLN A 65 -6.08 -8.35 7.36
N LYS A 66 -4.97 -8.04 8.07
CA LYS A 66 -3.61 -8.42 7.64
C LYS A 66 -3.42 -9.92 7.35
N HIS A 67 -4.11 -10.77 8.10
CA HIS A 67 -4.09 -12.22 7.96
C HIS A 67 -4.65 -12.72 6.63
N ARG A 68 -5.35 -11.86 5.88
CA ARG A 68 -5.94 -12.15 4.57
C ARG A 68 -5.13 -11.57 3.41
N ILE A 69 -4.10 -10.76 3.70
CA ILE A 69 -3.24 -10.15 2.69
C ILE A 69 -2.24 -11.20 2.21
N GLU A 70 -2.32 -11.53 0.93
CA GLU A 70 -1.43 -12.51 0.31
C GLU A 70 -0.16 -11.89 -0.25
N ALA A 71 -0.27 -10.66 -0.72
CA ALA A 71 0.80 -9.99 -1.45
C ALA A 71 0.57 -8.47 -1.51
N ILE A 72 1.69 -7.75 -1.53
CA ILE A 72 1.78 -6.35 -1.93
C ILE A 72 2.50 -6.31 -3.28
N PHE A 73 1.88 -5.71 -4.29
CA PHE A 73 2.48 -5.52 -5.61
C PHE A 73 2.86 -4.05 -5.80
N ILE A 74 4.12 -3.78 -6.11
CA ILE A 74 4.57 -2.42 -6.44
C ILE A 74 4.75 -2.31 -7.95
N THR A 75 3.98 -1.43 -8.57
CA THR A 75 3.91 -1.25 -10.02
C THR A 75 5.19 -0.65 -10.57
N HIS A 76 5.67 0.45 -9.97
CA HIS A 76 6.89 1.14 -10.36
C HIS A 76 7.49 1.94 -9.19
N ALA A 77 8.65 2.55 -9.41
CA ALA A 77 9.51 3.05 -8.34
C ALA A 77 9.29 4.53 -7.98
N HIS A 78 8.25 5.19 -8.49
CA HIS A 78 7.96 6.55 -8.06
C HIS A 78 7.44 6.55 -6.62
N GLU A 79 7.74 7.62 -5.89
CA GLU A 79 7.45 7.75 -4.46
C GLU A 79 5.94 7.63 -4.15
N ASP A 80 5.09 8.10 -5.05
CA ASP A 80 3.65 7.94 -4.97
C ASP A 80 3.15 6.50 -5.18
N HIS A 81 4.03 5.53 -5.42
CA HIS A 81 3.69 4.11 -5.52
C HIS A 81 4.48 3.23 -4.54
N VAL A 82 5.70 3.61 -4.16
CA VAL A 82 6.58 2.80 -3.28
C VAL A 82 6.97 3.49 -1.98
N GLY A 83 6.76 4.80 -1.87
CA GLY A 83 7.35 5.61 -0.82
C GLY A 83 6.89 5.23 0.59
N ALA A 84 5.63 4.81 0.75
CA ALA A 84 5.08 4.43 2.05
C ALA A 84 5.39 2.99 2.44
N LEU A 85 5.92 2.16 1.52
CA LEU A 85 6.21 0.76 1.79
C LEU A 85 7.12 0.60 3.02
N GLY A 86 8.21 1.35 3.11
CA GLY A 86 9.11 1.28 4.26
C GLY A 86 8.45 1.71 5.58
N HIS A 87 7.43 2.56 5.53
CA HIS A 87 6.73 3.04 6.71
C HIS A 87 5.65 2.08 7.20
N LEU A 88 4.94 1.43 6.27
CA LEU A 88 3.71 0.70 6.53
C LEU A 88 3.88 -0.82 6.49
N TRP A 89 4.98 -1.33 5.92
CA TRP A 89 5.16 -2.77 5.77
C TRP A 89 5.17 -3.51 7.12
N GLY A 90 5.73 -2.91 8.19
CA GLY A 90 5.78 -3.52 9.51
C GLY A 90 4.41 -3.93 10.07
N ASP A 91 3.35 -3.19 9.75
CA ASP A 91 1.99 -3.48 10.21
C ASP A 91 1.29 -4.55 9.36
N LEU A 92 1.70 -4.69 8.10
CA LEU A 92 1.10 -5.60 7.11
C LEU A 92 1.79 -6.96 7.06
N GLY A 93 3.14 -6.97 7.04
CA GLY A 93 3.96 -8.18 7.06
C GLY A 93 3.82 -9.11 5.84
N ALA A 94 3.24 -8.62 4.74
CA ALA A 94 2.95 -9.42 3.55
C ALA A 94 4.14 -9.48 2.57
N PRO A 95 4.27 -10.54 1.75
CA PRO A 95 5.26 -10.61 0.68
C PRO A 95 5.14 -9.46 -0.31
N VAL A 96 6.26 -8.87 -0.71
CA VAL A 96 6.31 -7.76 -1.68
C VAL A 96 6.82 -8.26 -3.03
N TYR A 97 6.08 -7.97 -4.09
CA TYR A 97 6.41 -8.33 -5.47
C TYR A 97 6.57 -7.08 -6.33
N ALA A 98 7.67 -7.00 -7.07
CA ALA A 98 7.94 -5.89 -7.97
C ALA A 98 8.90 -6.30 -9.09
N ARG A 99 8.98 -5.51 -10.16
CA ARG A 99 10.01 -5.69 -11.21
C ARG A 99 11.39 -5.33 -10.66
N ARG A 100 12.46 -5.88 -11.26
CA ARG A 100 13.84 -5.79 -10.73
C ARG A 100 14.25 -4.38 -10.29
N PHE A 101 14.02 -3.36 -11.11
CA PHE A 101 14.37 -1.98 -10.76
C PHE A 101 13.60 -1.51 -9.53
N THR A 102 12.27 -1.61 -9.57
CA THR A 102 11.37 -1.27 -8.45
C THR A 102 11.70 -2.03 -7.17
N ALA A 103 12.01 -3.33 -7.27
CA ALA A 103 12.36 -4.16 -6.12
C ALA A 103 13.63 -3.67 -5.40
N ASN A 104 14.65 -3.20 -6.15
CA ASN A 104 15.85 -2.63 -5.54
C ASN A 104 15.55 -1.33 -4.77
N ILE A 105 14.62 -0.50 -5.29
CA ILE A 105 14.22 0.75 -4.62
C ILE A 105 13.36 0.44 -3.39
N ALA A 106 12.39 -0.45 -3.52
CA ALA A 106 11.56 -0.95 -2.42
C ALA A 106 12.41 -1.53 -1.28
N GLN A 107 13.37 -2.40 -1.62
CA GLN A 107 14.25 -3.02 -0.63
C GLN A 107 15.08 -1.99 0.13
N ARG A 108 15.62 -0.97 -0.54
CA ARG A 108 16.36 0.12 0.14
C ARG A 108 15.50 0.84 1.17
N LYS A 109 14.26 1.21 0.80
CA LYS A 109 13.30 1.86 1.70
C LYS A 109 12.92 0.97 2.89
N MET A 110 12.76 -0.33 2.65
CA MET A 110 12.49 -1.31 3.71
C MET A 110 13.67 -1.42 4.68
N VAL A 111 14.90 -1.55 4.17
CA VAL A 111 16.12 -1.65 4.98
C VAL A 111 16.36 -0.39 5.80
N GLU A 112 16.13 0.81 5.25
CA GLU A 112 16.21 2.10 5.98
C GLU A 112 15.31 2.14 7.23
N ARG A 113 14.25 1.34 7.24
CA ARG A 113 13.25 1.24 8.31
C ARG A 113 13.41 -0.02 9.17
N GLY A 114 14.46 -0.80 8.94
CA GLY A 114 14.76 -2.02 9.70
C GLY A 114 13.92 -3.24 9.31
N HIS A 115 13.31 -3.22 8.12
CA HIS A 115 12.58 -4.36 7.56
C HIS A 115 13.53 -5.29 6.76
N PRO A 116 13.18 -6.58 6.64
CA PRO A 116 13.98 -7.58 5.92
C PRO A 116 14.06 -7.31 4.40
#